data_AF-A0A3D5V2W6-F1
#
_entry.id   AF-A0A3D5V2W6-F1
#
_cell.length_a   1.000
_cell.length_b   1.000
_cell.length_c   1.000
_cell.angle_alpha   90.00
_cell.angle_beta   90.00
_cell.angle_gamma   90.00
#
_symmetry.space_group_name_H-M   'P 1'
#
loop_
_entity.id
_entity.type
_entity.pdbx_description
1 polymer ?
#
loop_
_entity_poly.entity_id
_entity_poly.type
_entity_poly.pdbx_seq_one_letter_code
_entity_poly.pdbx_strand_id
1 'polypeptide(L)'
;MKRALTLLFIMVIIIGMAGCAKKLTGTTISGIIKENGQMPGEDFPGAVVKLIKGGQVKGEQVKIAPGATKWSFAGIEPGVYEVVGETPRGS
;
A
#
# COMPACT_ATOMS: atom_id res chain seq x y z
N MET A 1 -9.00 52.64 -5.75
CA MET A 1 -9.87 51.47 -5.49
C MET A 1 -9.58 50.26 -6.38
N LYS A 2 -9.23 50.41 -7.68
CA LYS A 2 -9.02 49.27 -8.59
C LYS A 2 -7.83 48.35 -8.23
N ARG A 3 -6.69 48.90 -7.77
CA ARG A 3 -5.47 48.12 -7.46
C ARG A 3 -5.59 47.20 -6.24
N ALA A 4 -6.32 47.65 -5.21
CA ALA A 4 -6.52 46.86 -3.98
C ALA A 4 -7.41 45.63 -4.24
N LEU A 5 -8.43 45.78 -5.07
CA LEU A 5 -9.31 44.67 -5.46
C LEU A 5 -8.55 43.62 -6.28
N THR A 6 -7.69 44.05 -7.22
CA THR A 6 -6.86 43.13 -8.02
C THR A 6 -5.88 42.32 -7.17
N LEU A 7 -5.26 42.93 -6.16
CA LEU A 7 -4.36 42.24 -5.23
C LEU A 7 -5.10 41.22 -4.35
N LEU A 8 -6.33 41.54 -3.92
CA LEU A 8 -7.17 40.63 -3.15
C LEU A 8 -7.53 39.38 -3.96
N PHE A 9 -7.88 39.53 -5.24
CA PHE A 9 -8.18 38.41 -6.13
C PHE A 9 -6.96 37.50 -6.37
N ILE A 10 -5.76 38.07 -6.51
CA ILE A 10 -4.52 37.29 -6.68
C ILE A 10 -4.20 36.47 -5.42
N MET A 11 -4.35 37.06 -4.22
CA MET A 11 -4.16 36.30 -2.97
C MET A 11 -5.15 35.15 -2.83
N VAL A 12 -6.43 35.34 -3.18
CA VAL A 12 -7.43 34.26 -3.10
C VAL A 12 -7.13 33.11 -4.06
N ILE A 13 -6.58 33.39 -5.25
CA ILE A 13 -6.17 32.35 -6.20
C ILE A 13 -4.96 31.55 -5.66
N ILE A 14 -3.96 32.23 -5.08
CA ILE A 14 -2.77 31.58 -4.52
C ILE A 14 -3.15 30.70 -3.32
N ILE A 15 -4.02 31.19 -2.44
CA ILE A 15 -4.48 30.44 -1.26
C ILE A 15 -5.42 29.30 -1.67
N GLY A 16 -6.26 29.49 -2.70
CA GLY A 16 -7.17 28.47 -3.23
C GLY A 16 -6.46 27.28 -3.89
N MET A 17 -5.27 27.49 -4.46
CA MET A 17 -4.47 26.41 -5.07
C MET A 17 -3.74 25.53 -4.05
N ALA A 18 -3.51 26.00 -2.82
CA ALA A 18 -2.87 25.21 -1.77
C ALA A 18 -3.80 24.14 -1.15
N GLY A 19 -5.11 24.19 -1.45
CA GLY A 19 -6.13 23.34 -0.85
C GLY A 19 -6.35 21.97 -1.51
N CYS A 20 -5.81 21.71 -2.70
CA CYS A 20 -6.15 20.52 -3.48
C CYS A 20 -4.92 19.69 -3.84
N ALA A 21 -4.40 18.94 -2.86
CA ALA A 21 -3.87 17.59 -3.00
C ALA A 21 -3.05 17.24 -1.75
N LYS A 22 -3.72 16.80 -0.67
CA LYS A 22 -3.03 15.91 0.28
C LYS A 22 -2.70 14.64 -0.50
N LYS A 23 -1.53 14.61 -1.14
CA LYS A 23 -0.98 13.42 -1.78
C LYS A 23 -0.96 12.36 -0.69
N LEU A 24 -1.72 11.28 -0.85
CA LEU A 24 -1.64 10.14 0.07
C LEU A 24 -0.21 9.60 -0.03
N THR A 25 0.62 9.93 0.95
CA THR A 25 2.07 9.66 0.93
C THR A 25 2.38 8.20 1.30
N GLY A 26 1.40 7.46 1.81
CA GLY A 26 1.54 6.04 2.08
C GLY A 26 0.19 5.38 2.35
N THR A 27 -0.02 4.22 1.76
CA THR A 27 -1.14 3.32 2.01
C THR A 27 -0.62 2.04 2.63
N THR A 28 -1.53 1.28 3.23
CA THR A 28 -1.24 -0.04 3.76
C THR A 28 -1.95 -1.07 2.91
N ILE A 29 -1.21 -2.07 2.43
CA ILE A 29 -1.77 -3.24 1.76
C ILE A 29 -1.57 -4.42 2.71
N SER A 30 -2.66 -5.06 3.12
CA SER A 30 -2.61 -6.17 4.08
C SER A 30 -3.57 -7.28 3.67
N GLY A 31 -3.35 -8.47 4.21
CA GLY A 31 -4.18 -9.62 3.90
C GLY A 31 -4.02 -10.75 4.91
N ILE A 32 -4.81 -11.79 4.67
CA ILE A 32 -4.85 -13.03 5.45
C ILE A 32 -4.75 -14.19 4.47
N ILE A 33 -3.81 -15.09 4.72
CA ILE A 33 -3.66 -16.33 3.96
C ILE A 33 -4.76 -17.31 4.38
N LYS A 34 -5.40 -17.93 3.40
CA LYS A 34 -6.42 -18.95 3.58
C LYS A 34 -6.12 -20.17 2.71
N GLU A 35 -6.33 -21.36 3.25
CA GLU A 35 -6.29 -22.61 2.52
C GLU A 35 -7.72 -23.10 2.30
N ASN A 36 -8.14 -23.26 1.04
CA ASN A 36 -9.51 -23.64 0.68
C ASN A 36 -10.61 -22.79 1.38
N GLY A 37 -10.34 -21.49 1.59
CA GLY A 37 -11.25 -20.56 2.26
C GLY A 37 -11.22 -20.57 3.78
N GLN A 38 -10.47 -21.48 4.40
CA GLN A 38 -10.30 -21.60 5.86
C GLN A 38 -8.96 -21.05 6.32
N MET A 39 -8.82 -20.80 7.63
CA MET A 39 -7.52 -20.50 8.20
C MET A 39 -6.63 -21.75 8.08
N PRO A 40 -5.40 -21.63 7.57
CA PRO A 40 -4.44 -22.71 7.58
C PRO A 40 -4.23 -23.26 9.00
N GLY A 41 -3.98 -24.57 9.10
CA GLY A 41 -3.69 -25.25 10.36
C GLY A 41 -2.29 -24.94 10.89
N GLU A 42 -1.94 -25.60 12.00
CA GLU A 42 -0.59 -25.50 12.60
C GLU A 42 0.51 -26.03 11.67
N ASP A 43 0.13 -26.86 10.69
CA ASP A 43 0.99 -27.41 9.65
C ASP A 43 1.31 -26.44 8.51
N PHE A 44 0.74 -25.23 8.52
CA PHE A 44 1.08 -24.20 7.55
C PHE A 44 2.59 -23.85 7.64
N PRO A 45 3.38 -24.09 6.57
CA PRO A 45 4.84 -24.00 6.63
C PRO A 45 5.37 -22.56 6.57
N GLY A 46 4.47 -21.57 6.60
CA GLY A 46 4.80 -20.17 6.37
C GLY A 46 4.76 -19.79 4.89
N ALA A 47 5.08 -18.55 4.58
CA ALA A 47 5.08 -18.04 3.22
C ALA A 47 5.99 -16.82 3.07
N VAL A 48 6.29 -16.47 1.82
CA VAL A 48 6.87 -15.18 1.47
C VAL A 48 5.88 -14.45 0.59
N VAL A 49 5.51 -13.23 0.99
CA VAL A 49 4.62 -12.35 0.22
C VAL A 49 5.46 -11.24 -0.42
N LYS A 50 5.27 -11.04 -1.72
CA LYS A 50 5.93 -10.01 -2.52
C LYS A 50 4.87 -9.09 -3.12
N LEU A 51 5.20 -7.80 -3.21
CA LEU A 51 4.38 -6.81 -3.88
C LEU A 51 5.07 -6.43 -5.21
N ILE A 52 4.35 -6.51 -6.32
CA ILE A 52 4.88 -6.26 -7.66
C ILE A 52 4.14 -5.07 -8.29
N LYS A 53 4.87 -4.15 -8.91
CA LYS A 53 4.33 -3.02 -9.69
C LYS A 53 5.09 -2.91 -11.00
N GLY A 54 4.39 -3.08 -12.12
CA GLY A 54 5.00 -3.01 -13.46
C GLY A 54 6.14 -4.03 -13.65
N GLY A 55 5.94 -5.27 -13.16
CA GLY A 55 6.93 -6.35 -13.26
C GLY A 55 8.12 -6.27 -12.29
N GLN A 56 8.18 -5.27 -11.41
CA GLN A 56 9.25 -5.13 -10.42
C GLN A 56 8.73 -5.32 -9.00
N VAL A 57 9.51 -6.01 -8.17
CA VAL A 57 9.26 -6.09 -6.72
C VAL A 57 9.38 -4.69 -6.12
N LYS A 58 8.40 -4.31 -5.29
CA LYS A 58 8.36 -3.05 -4.55
C LYS A 58 8.39 -3.32 -3.05
N GLY A 59 9.32 -2.63 -2.37
CA GLY A 59 9.52 -2.78 -0.93
C GLY A 59 10.21 -4.09 -0.54
N GLU A 60 10.31 -4.30 0.77
CA GLU A 60 10.82 -5.54 1.34
C GLU A 60 9.77 -6.65 1.31
N GLN A 61 10.21 -7.89 1.09
CA GLN A 61 9.32 -9.04 1.11
C GLN A 61 8.89 -9.33 2.55
N VAL A 62 7.62 -9.69 2.74
CA VAL A 62 7.10 -10.07 4.05
C VAL A 62 7.23 -11.58 4.21
N LYS A 63 8.05 -12.00 5.18
CA LYS A 63 8.18 -13.42 5.56
C LYS A 63 7.15 -13.75 6.64
N ILE A 64 6.38 -14.79 6.39
CA ILE A 64 5.34 -15.31 7.28
C ILE A 64 5.89 -16.58 7.91
N ALA A 65 5.97 -16.59 9.23
CA ALA A 65 6.41 -17.75 9.99
C ALA A 65 5.40 -18.91 9.86
N PRO A 66 5.82 -20.16 10.11
CA PRO A 66 4.91 -21.29 10.25
C PRO A 66 3.76 -20.99 11.22
N GLY A 67 2.55 -21.43 10.88
CA GLY A 67 1.32 -21.17 11.65
C GLY A 67 0.81 -19.71 11.64
N ALA A 68 1.58 -18.74 11.14
CA ALA A 68 1.12 -17.35 10.98
C ALA A 68 0.43 -17.15 9.63
N THR A 69 -0.57 -16.25 9.56
CA THR A 69 -1.39 -16.09 8.34
C THR A 69 -1.58 -14.64 7.90
N LYS A 70 -1.29 -13.67 8.78
CA LYS A 70 -1.50 -12.24 8.55
C LYS A 70 -0.23 -11.59 8.02
N TRP A 71 -0.38 -10.66 7.08
CA TRP A 71 0.72 -9.92 6.49
C TRP A 71 0.31 -8.48 6.16
N SER A 72 1.29 -7.57 6.09
CA SER A 72 1.06 -6.16 5.80
C SER A 72 2.30 -5.48 5.24
N PHE A 73 2.10 -4.61 4.25
CA PHE A 73 3.08 -3.65 3.75
C PHE A 73 2.58 -2.24 4.07
N ALA A 74 3.40 -1.42 4.71
CA ALA A 74 3.09 -0.04 5.05
C ALA A 74 3.88 0.95 4.19
N GLY A 75 3.38 2.18 4.06
CA GLY A 75 4.07 3.24 3.33
C GLY A 75 4.09 3.01 1.81
N ILE A 76 3.13 2.25 1.28
CA ILE A 76 3.05 1.96 -0.15
C ILE A 76 2.44 3.16 -0.88
N GLU A 77 3.06 3.61 -1.97
CA GLU A 77 2.43 4.65 -2.78
C GLU A 77 1.13 4.13 -3.41
N PRO A 78 0.05 4.93 -3.49
CA PRO A 78 -1.16 4.55 -4.19
C PRO A 78 -0.88 4.06 -5.62
N GLY A 79 -1.57 2.99 -6.04
CA GLY A 79 -1.43 2.43 -7.38
C GLY A 79 -1.98 1.01 -7.48
N VAL A 80 -1.81 0.42 -8.66
CA VAL A 80 -2.15 -0.97 -8.93
C VAL A 80 -0.92 -1.84 -8.67
N TYR A 81 -1.12 -2.92 -7.90
CA TYR A 81 -0.09 -3.87 -7.54
C TYR A 81 -0.60 -5.29 -7.72
N GLU A 82 0.33 -6.19 -7.98
CA GLU A 82 0.12 -7.63 -7.89
C GLU A 82 0.70 -8.13 -6.57
N VAL A 83 -0.07 -8.94 -5.85
CA VAL A 83 0.37 -9.60 -4.62
C VAL A 83 0.67 -11.04 -4.96
N VAL A 84 1.92 -11.46 -4.75
CA VAL A 84 2.36 -12.83 -5.01
C VAL A 84 2.77 -13.47 -3.69
N GLY A 85 2.10 -14.56 -3.33
CA GLY A 85 2.44 -15.39 -2.19
C GLY A 85 3.09 -16.70 -2.63
N GLU A 86 4.24 -17.03 -2.04
CA GLU A 86 4.95 -18.28 -2.27
C GLU A 86 5.09 -19.05 -0.95
N THR A 87 4.61 -20.29 -0.93
CA THR A 87 4.77 -21.23 0.17
C THR A 87 5.88 -22.22 -0.22
N PRO A 88 6.91 -22.45 0.60
CA PRO A 88 7.91 -23.48 0.31
C PRO A 88 7.20 -24.84 0.24
N ARG A 89 7.45 -25.61 -0.83
CA ARG A 89 7.00 -27.00 -0.87
C ARG A 89 7.77 -27.76 0.21
N GLY A 90 7.03 -28.37 1.15
CA GLY A 90 7.59 -29.34 2.08
C GLY A 90 8.39 -30.38 1.30
N SER A 91 9.62 -30.63 1.76
CA SER A 91 10.52 -31.65 1.20
C SER A 91 10.06 -33.04 1.57
#